data_AF-A0A973HUN4-F1
#
_entry.id   AF-A0A973HUN4-F1
#
_cell.length_a   1.000
_cell.length_b   1.000
_cell.length_c   1.000
_cell.angle_alpha   90.00
_cell.angle_beta   90.00
_cell.angle_gamma   90.00
#
_symmetry.space_group_name_H-M   'P 1'
#
loop_
_entity.id
_entity.type
_entity.pdbx_description
1 polymer ?
#
loop_
_entity_poly.entity_id
_entity_poly.type
_entity_poly.pdbx_seq_one_letter_code
_entity_poly.pdbx_strand_id
1 'polypeptide(L)' 'MEPDFESTYSGDNTPPGVVQNYMFCLGPSIAGGASNIQRNIIGERGLGLPRDPKPLR' A
#
# COMPACT_ATOMS: atom_id res chain seq x y z
N MET A 1 -6.19 -29.02 20.11
CA MET A 1 -5.69 -29.46 18.80
C MET A 1 -4.64 -28.44 18.44
N GLU A 2 -3.37 -28.76 18.71
CA GLU A 2 -2.25 -27.87 18.37
C GLU A 2 -2.14 -27.82 16.83
N PRO A 3 -2.00 -26.63 16.21
CA PRO A 3 -1.77 -26.56 14.78
C PRO A 3 -0.41 -27.17 14.44
N ASP A 4 -0.42 -28.17 13.57
CA ASP A 4 0.75 -28.84 13.03
C ASP A 4 1.49 -27.89 12.07
N PHE A 5 2.58 -27.30 12.58
CA PHE A 5 3.46 -26.37 11.86
C PHE A 5 3.95 -26.90 10.50
N GLU A 6 3.91 -28.22 10.29
CA GLU A 6 4.40 -28.90 9.09
C GLU A 6 3.43 -28.83 7.89
N SER A 7 2.12 -28.73 8.12
CA SER A 7 1.11 -28.71 7.04
C SER A 7 1.18 -27.46 6.16
N THR A 8 1.84 -26.39 6.61
CA THR A 8 1.88 -25.11 5.87
C THR A 8 2.99 -25.05 4.82
N TYR A 9 3.90 -26.03 4.79
CA TYR A 9 5.03 -26.07 3.86
C TYR A 9 4.90 -27.11 2.73
N SER A 10 3.83 -27.91 2.71
CA SER A 10 3.54 -28.84 1.62
C SER A 10 3.09 -28.10 0.36
N GLY A 11 3.97 -27.99 -0.64
CA GLY A 11 3.68 -28.07 -2.09
C GLY A 11 2.62 -27.14 -2.73
N ASP A 12 1.98 -26.28 -1.97
CA ASP A 12 0.85 -25.48 -2.42
C ASP A 12 1.40 -24.13 -2.90
N ASN A 13 1.27 -23.86 -4.20
CA ASN A 13 1.64 -22.56 -4.80
C ASN A 13 0.76 -21.39 -4.31
N THR A 14 -0.10 -21.63 -3.32
CA THR A 14 -0.93 -20.63 -2.66
C THR A 14 -0.07 -19.90 -1.62
N PRO A 15 0.15 -18.59 -1.78
CA PRO A 15 0.91 -17.83 -0.81
C PRO A 15 0.29 -17.97 0.59
N PRO A 16 1.10 -18.18 1.64
CA PRO A 16 0.61 -18.20 3.02
C PRO A 16 -0.26 -16.98 3.31
N GLY A 17 -1.25 -17.10 4.20
CA GLY A 17 -2.19 -16.01 4.50
C GLY A 17 -1.49 -14.69 4.88
N VAL A 18 -0.32 -14.76 5.53
CA VAL A 18 0.53 -13.59 5.82
C VAL A 18 1.07 -12.91 4.56
N VAL A 19 1.48 -13.67 3.54
CA VAL A 19 1.97 -13.14 2.26
C VAL A 19 0.82 -12.47 1.51
N GLN A 20 -0.35 -13.10 1.46
CA GLN A 20 -1.55 -12.48 0.87
C GLN A 20 -1.90 -11.16 1.55
N ASN A 21 -2.00 -11.15 2.88
CA ASN A 21 -2.32 -9.94 3.64
C ASN A 21 -1.29 -8.83 3.44
N TYR A 22 -0.01 -9.17 3.37
CA TYR A 22 1.06 -8.21 3.08
C TYR A 22 0.87 -7.57 1.69
N MET A 23 0.59 -8.38 0.66
CA MET A 23 0.36 -7.86 -0.70
C MET A 23 -0.90 -6.98 -0.77
N PHE A 24 -2.00 -7.36 -0.09
CA PHE A 24 -3.23 -6.57 -0.05
C PHE A 24 -3.09 -5.26 0.73
N CYS A 25 -2.24 -5.21 1.76
CA CYS A 25 -1.97 -4.00 2.54
C CYS A 25 -1.35 -2.87 1.69
N LEU A 26 -0.63 -3.22 0.63
CA LEU A 26 0.01 -2.24 -0.26
C LEU A 26 -0.98 -1.59 -1.25
N GLY A 27 -2.04 -2.31 -1.65
CA GLY A 27 -3.02 -1.83 -2.62
C GLY A 27 -3.67 -0.48 -2.28
N PRO A 28 -4.16 -0.26 -1.04
CA PRO A 28 -4.73 1.01 -0.60
C PRO A 28 -3.80 2.22 -0.78
N SER A 29 -2.49 2.06 -0.64
CA SER A 29 -1.52 3.16 -0.82
C SER A 29 -1.38 3.61 -2.28
N ILE A 30 -1.78 2.76 -3.23
CA ILE A 30 -1.80 3.06 -4.66
C ILE A 30 -3.18 3.55 -5.07
N ALA A 31 -4.23 2.81 -4.67
CA ALA A 31 -5.62 3.14 -5.00
C ALA A 31 -6.12 4.44 -4.33
N GLY A 32 -5.72 4.69 -3.08
CA GLY A 32 -6.01 5.92 -2.33
C GLY A 32 -5.06 7.08 -2.64
N GLY A 33 -4.11 6.89 -3.56
CA GLY A 33 -3.07 7.85 -3.91
C GLY A 33 -1.78 7.65 -3.13
N ALA A 34 -0.66 7.73 -3.84
CA ALA A 34 0.67 7.58 -3.25
C ALA A 34 0.92 8.60 -2.12
N SER A 35 1.70 8.20 -1.11
CA SER A 35 1.99 9.00 0.08
C SER A 35 2.53 10.40 -0.24
N ASN A 36 3.36 10.53 -1.28
CA ASN A 36 3.88 11.82 -1.73
C ASN A 36 2.78 12.73 -2.31
N ILE A 37 1.82 12.17 -3.04
CA ILE A 37 0.68 12.93 -3.59
C ILE A 37 -0.23 13.41 -2.46
N GLN A 38 -0.54 12.53 -1.49
CA GLN A 38 -1.37 12.91 -0.35
C GLN A 38 -0.72 14.02 0.49
N ARG A 39 0.59 13.95 0.74
CA ARG A 39 1.32 15.02 1.45
C ARG A 39 1.29 16.35 0.69
N ASN A 40 1.48 16.34 -0.63
CA ASN A 40 1.37 17.56 -1.44
C ASN A 40 -0.05 18.12 -1.39
N ILE A 41 -1.10 17.28 -1.49
CA ILE A 41 -2.49 17.71 -1.37
C ILE A 41 -2.76 18.36 0.00
N ILE A 42 -2.29 17.77 1.09
CA ILE A 42 -2.45 18.33 2.44
C ILE A 42 -1.70 19.67 2.54
N GLY A 43 -0.49 19.77 1.98
CA GLY A 43 0.26 21.02 1.91
C GLY A 43 -0.49 22.12 1.18
N GLU A 44 -0.93 21.86 -0.05
CA GLU A 44 -1.60 22.87 -0.88
C GLU A 44 -3.03 23.20 -0.43
N ARG A 45 -3.83 22.18 -0.07
CA ARG A 45 -5.27 22.33 0.20
C ARG A 45 -5.60 22.40 1.69
N GLY A 46 -4.81 21.75 2.54
CA GLY A 46 -4.98 21.77 3.98
C GLY A 46 -4.24 22.93 4.65
N LEU A 47 -3.01 23.23 4.19
CA LEU A 47 -2.13 24.23 4.80
C LEU A 47 -1.94 25.49 3.95
N GLY A 48 -2.44 25.52 2.70
CA GLY A 48 -2.32 26.69 1.81
C GLY A 48 -0.91 26.94 1.26
N LEU A 49 -0.06 25.91 1.22
CA LEU A 49 1.27 26.02 0.62
C LEU A 49 1.19 26.29 -0.90
N PRO A 50 2.21 26.94 -1.49
CA PRO A 50 2.26 27.15 -2.94
C PRO A 50 2.15 25.83 -3.71
N ARG A 51 1.37 25.86 -4.80
CA ARG A 51 1.22 24.71 -5.70
C ARG A 51 2.46 24.53 -6.56
N ASP A 52 2.70 23.29 -6.98
CA ASP A 52 3.71 22.99 -7.98
C ASP A 52 3.43 23.78 -9.29
N PRO A 53 4.49 24.31 -9.94
CA PRO A 53 4.33 25.03 -11.21
C PRO A 53 3.79 24.07 -12.27
N LYS A 54 2.82 24.58 -13.06
CA LYS A 54 2.26 23.80 -14.17
C LYS A 54 3.37 23.50 -15.18
N PRO A 55 3.41 22.28 -15.77
CA PRO A 55 4.35 21.98 -16.84
C PRO A 55 4.26 23.05 -17.93
N LEU A 56 5.41 23.56 -18.37
CA LEU A 56 5.47 24.40 -19.55
C LEU A 56 5.03 23.55 -20.74
N ARG A 57 4.04 24.05 -21.47
CA ARG A 57 3.43 23.37 -22.61
C ARG A 57 4.43 23.21 -23.76
#